data_AF-A0A7C8GSL7-F1
#
_entry.id   AF-A0A7C8GSL7-F1
#
_cell.length_a   1.000
_cell.length_b   1.000
_cell.length_c   1.000
_cell.angle_alpha   90.00
_cell.angle_beta   90.00
_cell.angle_gamma   90.00
#
_symmetry.space_group_name_H-M   'P 1'
#
loop_
_entity.id
_entity.type
_entity.pdbx_description
1 polymer ?
#
loop_
_entity_poly.entity_id
_entity_poly.type
_entity_poly.pdbx_seq_one_letter_code
_entity_poly.pdbx_strand_id
1 'polypeptide(L)'
;MLKLLYYLPALLTLAVIIVVDESWLKVLLLIVLSATVIVSKYKRRQLSSNEIEYDERVNTNIQKYSFGFMVIMNALLICYFILVSKFGMNEWLTNDLLLVYLSTTLIIPIYIIPSIAKKF
;
A
#
# COMPACT_ATOMS: atom_id res chain seq x y z
N MET A 1 -10.65 4.08 18.53
CA MET A 1 -10.04 2.84 17.98
C MET A 1 -9.64 2.95 16.50
N LEU A 2 -10.40 3.59 15.60
CA LEU A 2 -10.07 3.72 14.17
C LEU A 2 -8.69 4.33 13.82
N LYS A 3 -8.11 5.16 14.70
CA LYS A 3 -6.81 5.80 14.44
C LYS A 3 -5.65 4.79 14.38
N LEU A 4 -5.75 3.65 15.06
CA LEU A 4 -4.73 2.58 15.06
C LEU A 4 -4.69 1.80 13.74
N LEU A 5 -5.86 1.60 13.11
CA LEU A 5 -5.99 0.93 11.81
C LEU A 5 -5.24 1.66 10.69
N TYR A 6 -5.01 2.98 10.82
CA TYR A 6 -4.20 3.74 9.85
C TYR A 6 -2.71 3.43 9.92
N TYR A 7 -2.20 2.92 11.04
CA TYR A 7 -0.80 2.54 11.18
C TYR A 7 -0.60 1.05 10.89
N LEU A 8 -1.69 0.27 10.82
CA LEU A 8 -1.64 -1.16 10.56
C LEU A 8 -0.88 -1.52 9.28
N PRO A 9 -1.08 -0.84 8.13
CA PRO A 9 -0.35 -1.19 6.90
C PRO A 9 1.14 -0.91 7.04
N ALA A 10 1.52 0.23 7.63
CA ALA A 10 2.91 0.55 7.89
C ALA A 10 3.57 -0.44 8.86
N LEU A 11 2.85 -0.88 9.90
CA LEU A 11 3.34 -1.89 10.85
C LEU A 11 3.48 -3.26 10.18
N LEU A 12 2.53 -3.67 9.35
CA LEU A 12 2.60 -4.91 8.59
C LEU A 12 3.75 -4.87 7.58
N THR A 13 3.95 -3.76 6.87
CA THR A 13 5.11 -3.59 5.99
C THR A 13 6.42 -3.62 6.77
N LEU A 14 6.48 -3.02 7.96
CA LEU A 14 7.66 -3.07 8.82
C LEU A 14 7.96 -4.51 9.29
N ALA A 15 6.93 -5.26 9.70
CA ALA A 15 7.06 -6.67 10.08
C ALA A 15 7.58 -7.52 8.91
N VAL A 16 7.06 -7.27 7.70
CA VAL A 16 7.54 -7.90 6.47
C VAL A 16 9.04 -7.60 6.26
N ILE A 17 9.45 -6.33 6.33
CA ILE A 17 10.84 -5.89 6.16
C ILE A 17 11.79 -6.55 7.17
N ILE A 18 11.37 -6.75 8.42
CA ILE A 18 12.20 -7.37 9.47
C ILE A 18 12.53 -8.83 9.12
N VAL A 19 11.57 -9.55 8.53
CA VAL A 19 11.71 -10.96 8.15
C VAL A 19 12.55 -11.13 6.88
N VAL A 20 12.66 -10.09 6.04
CA VAL A 20 13.51 -10.14 4.84
C VAL A 20 15.00 -10.13 5.24
N ASP A 21 15.76 -11.03 4.63
CA ASP A 21 17.22 -11.08 4.71
C ASP A 21 17.87 -9.77 4.27
N GLU A 22 19.14 -9.57 4.65
CA GLU A 22 19.90 -8.36 4.30
C GLU A 22 20.18 -8.27 2.79
N SER A 23 19.17 -7.75 2.08
CA SER A 23 19.21 -7.44 0.66
C SER A 23 19.04 -5.94 0.45
N TRP A 24 19.56 -5.41 -0.66
CA TRP A 24 19.33 -4.03 -1.10
C TRP A 24 17.83 -3.67 -1.16
N LEU A 25 16.98 -4.68 -1.38
CA LEU A 25 15.54 -4.56 -1.42
C LEU A 25 14.94 -4.17 -0.06
N LYS A 26 15.53 -4.64 1.05
CA LYS A 26 15.16 -4.25 2.42
C LYS A 26 15.38 -2.75 2.66
N VAL A 27 16.51 -2.23 2.19
CA VAL A 27 16.86 -0.80 2.28
C VAL A 27 15.88 0.04 1.47
N LEU A 28 15.57 -0.40 0.25
CA LEU A 28 14.61 0.29 -0.62
C LEU A 28 13.21 0.34 0.02
N LEU A 29 12.71 -0.78 0.55
CA LEU A 29 11.42 -0.84 1.23
C LEU A 29 11.38 0.05 2.48
N LEU A 30 12.47 0.13 3.25
CA LEU A 30 12.58 1.04 4.38
C LEU A 30 12.50 2.50 3.97
N ILE A 31 13.17 2.89 2.89
CA ILE A 31 13.12 4.27 2.35
C ILE A 31 11.68 4.60 1.90
N VAL A 32 11.03 3.70 1.17
CA VAL A 32 9.64 3.91 0.70
C VAL A 32 8.67 4.01 1.88
N LEU A 33 8.81 3.13 2.89
CA LEU A 33 7.98 3.14 4.09
C LEU A 33 8.16 4.44 4.88
N SER A 34 9.41 4.84 5.14
CA SER A 34 9.71 6.06 5.89
C SER A 34 9.22 7.31 5.16
N ALA A 35 9.42 7.41 3.84
CA ALA A 35 8.90 8.50 3.02
C ALA A 35 7.36 8.59 3.07
N THR A 36 6.66 7.47 2.92
CA THR A 36 5.18 7.45 2.96
C THR A 36 4.62 7.79 4.34
N VAL A 37 5.27 7.36 5.42
CA VAL A 37 4.90 7.76 6.80
C VAL A 37 5.11 9.25 7.03
N ILE A 38 6.22 9.83 6.56
CA ILE A 38 6.50 11.27 6.70
C ILE A 38 5.47 12.10 5.92
N VAL A 39 5.24 11.75 4.65
CA VAL A 39 4.30 12.47 3.77
C VAL A 39 2.87 12.38 4.32
N SER A 40 2.44 11.21 4.77
CA SER A 40 1.10 11.04 5.35
C SER A 40 0.93 11.84 6.63
N LYS A 41 1.93 11.85 7.53
CA LYS A 41 1.92 12.66 8.75
C LYS A 41 1.88 14.16 8.44
N TYR A 42 2.64 14.63 7.46
CA TYR A 42 2.67 16.03 7.05
C TYR A 42 1.32 16.47 6.47
N LYS A 43 0.76 15.72 5.52
CA LYS A 43 -0.56 16.02 4.94
C LYS A 43 -1.68 16.01 5.98
N ARG A 44 -1.63 15.12 6.96
CA ARG A 44 -2.65 15.05 8.01
C ARG A 44 -2.68 16.29 8.91
N ARG A 45 -1.52 16.91 9.15
CA ARG A 45 -1.44 18.18 9.90
C ARG A 45 -2.04 19.34 9.14
N GLN A 46 -1.88 19.37 7.82
CA GLN A 46 -2.51 20.41 6.98
C GLN A 46 -4.04 20.26 6.90
N LEU A 47 -4.54 19.03 7.02
CA LEU A 47 -5.98 18.76 6.95
C LEU A 47 -6.77 19.20 8.19
N SER A 48 -6.15 19.31 9.38
CA SER A 48 -6.88 19.74 10.58
C SER A 48 -7.09 21.25 10.69
N SER A 49 -6.62 22.06 9.73
CA SER A 49 -6.86 23.51 9.72
C SER A 49 -7.95 23.96 8.75
N ASN A 50 -8.40 23.10 7.83
CA ASN A 50 -9.35 23.45 6.76
C ASN A 50 -10.64 22.65 6.90
N GLU A 51 -11.20 22.68 8.09
CA GLU A 51 -12.31 21.85 8.55
C GLU A 51 -13.65 22.24 7.87
N ILE A 52 -14.23 21.30 7.11
CA ILE A 52 -15.54 20.63 7.39
C ILE A 52 -16.48 20.44 6.17
N GLU A 53 -16.47 21.25 5.11
CA GLU A 53 -17.55 21.17 4.09
C GLU A 53 -17.21 20.40 2.79
N TYR A 54 -15.92 20.08 2.57
CA TYR A 54 -15.45 19.24 1.47
C TYR A 54 -15.39 17.77 1.92
N ASP A 55 -15.81 16.82 1.08
CA ASP A 55 -15.25 15.45 0.96
C ASP A 55 -16.14 14.22 1.11
N GLU A 56 -17.49 14.26 1.15
CA GLU A 56 -18.23 12.97 1.09
C GLU A 56 -18.01 12.26 -0.27
N ARG A 57 -18.03 13.01 -1.37
CA ARG A 57 -17.70 12.52 -2.72
C ARG A 57 -16.24 12.10 -2.87
N VAL A 58 -15.31 12.88 -2.30
CA VAL A 58 -13.88 12.58 -2.36
C VAL A 58 -13.54 11.35 -1.53
N ASN A 59 -14.13 11.21 -0.34
CA ASN A 59 -13.99 10.00 0.48
C ASN A 59 -14.57 8.78 -0.22
N THR A 60 -15.72 8.91 -0.88
CA THR A 60 -16.31 7.85 -1.72
C THR A 60 -15.38 7.47 -2.89
N ASN A 61 -14.79 8.46 -3.56
CA ASN A 61 -13.83 8.23 -4.64
C ASN A 61 -12.55 7.55 -4.12
N ILE A 62 -12.01 8.01 -3.00
CA ILE A 62 -10.85 7.39 -2.33
C ILE A 62 -11.16 5.93 -2.05
N GLN A 63 -12.32 5.63 -1.45
CA GLN A 63 -12.72 4.27 -1.13
C GLN A 63 -12.86 3.42 -2.41
N LYS A 64 -13.50 3.96 -3.45
CA LYS A 64 -13.69 3.29 -4.74
C LYS A 64 -12.36 2.98 -5.43
N TYR A 65 -11.44 3.95 -5.52
CA TYR A 65 -10.14 3.74 -6.15
C TYR A 65 -9.23 2.83 -5.32
N SER A 66 -9.26 2.95 -4.00
CA SER A 66 -8.50 2.07 -3.09
C SER A 66 -8.98 0.63 -3.18
N PHE A 67 -10.31 0.43 -3.20
CA PHE A 67 -10.90 -0.88 -3.41
C PHE A 67 -10.60 -1.43 -4.79
N GLY A 68 -10.76 -0.62 -5.85
CA GLY A 68 -10.44 -1.02 -7.23
C GLY A 68 -8.98 -1.43 -7.39
N PHE A 69 -8.04 -0.69 -6.77
CA PHE A 69 -6.63 -1.05 -6.76
C PHE A 69 -6.39 -2.39 -6.05
N MET A 70 -7.00 -2.61 -4.87
CA MET A 70 -6.89 -3.90 -4.18
C MET A 70 -7.45 -5.04 -5.02
N VAL A 71 -8.59 -4.86 -5.69
CA VAL A 71 -9.19 -5.88 -6.57
C VAL A 71 -8.27 -6.20 -7.74
N ILE A 72 -7.73 -5.19 -8.43
CA ILE A 72 -6.80 -5.39 -9.56
C ILE A 72 -5.56 -6.14 -9.11
N MET A 73 -4.94 -5.71 -8.00
CA MET A 73 -3.74 -6.38 -7.50
C MET A 73 -4.05 -7.83 -7.14
N ASN A 74 -5.11 -8.10 -6.38
CA ASN A 74 -5.47 -9.48 -6.02
C ASN A 74 -5.79 -10.34 -7.26
N ALA A 75 -6.45 -9.77 -8.28
CA ALA A 75 -6.67 -10.46 -9.54
C ALA A 75 -5.36 -10.83 -10.25
N LEU A 76 -4.36 -9.93 -10.26
CA LEU A 76 -3.03 -10.23 -10.79
C LEU A 76 -2.34 -11.36 -10.03
N LEU A 77 -2.45 -11.39 -8.70
CA LEU A 77 -1.88 -12.47 -7.88
C LEU A 77 -2.59 -13.81 -8.15
N ILE A 78 -3.90 -13.81 -8.31
CA ILE A 78 -4.68 -15.01 -8.68
C ILE A 78 -4.25 -15.50 -10.06
N CYS A 79 -4.16 -14.61 -11.05
CA CYS A 79 -3.67 -14.95 -12.39
C CYS A 79 -2.27 -15.57 -12.33
N TYR A 80 -1.37 -14.99 -11.54
CA TYR A 80 -0.04 -15.55 -11.31
C TYR A 80 -0.11 -16.97 -10.75
N PHE A 81 -0.86 -17.22 -9.67
CA PHE A 81 -0.97 -18.56 -9.09
C PHE A 81 -1.57 -19.58 -10.07
N ILE A 82 -2.52 -19.18 -10.91
CA ILE A 82 -3.04 -20.03 -12.00
C ILE A 82 -1.93 -20.36 -13.00
N LEU A 83 -1.17 -19.36 -13.44
CA LEU A 83 -0.08 -19.56 -14.41
C LEU A 83 1.01 -20.47 -13.84
N VAL A 84 1.40 -20.28 -12.59
CA VAL A 84 2.35 -21.16 -11.90
C VAL A 84 1.83 -22.59 -11.83
N SER A 85 0.59 -22.77 -11.39
CA SER A 85 -0.02 -24.09 -11.23
C SER A 85 -0.15 -24.83 -12.57
N LYS A 86 -0.41 -24.12 -13.67
CA LYS A 86 -0.66 -24.71 -14.99
C LYS A 86 0.60 -24.88 -15.84
N PHE A 87 1.55 -23.95 -15.72
CA PHE A 87 2.71 -23.86 -16.61
C PHE A 87 4.05 -24.03 -15.89
N GLY A 88 4.05 -24.28 -14.57
CA GLY A 88 5.27 -24.56 -13.80
C GLY A 88 6.21 -23.36 -13.67
N MET A 89 5.69 -22.13 -13.77
CA MET A 89 6.46 -20.88 -13.77
C MET A 89 6.96 -20.46 -12.37
N ASN A 90 7.43 -21.40 -11.55
CA ASN A 90 7.84 -21.15 -10.17
C ASN A 90 9.03 -20.17 -10.05
N GLU A 91 9.85 -20.02 -11.09
CA GLU A 91 11.02 -19.13 -11.08
C GLU A 91 10.68 -17.66 -11.35
N TRP A 92 9.47 -17.35 -11.83
CA TRP A 92 9.12 -15.98 -12.25
C TRP A 92 8.84 -15.03 -11.08
N LEU A 93 8.35 -15.54 -9.95
CA LEU A 93 8.09 -14.72 -8.77
C LEU A 93 8.93 -15.25 -7.61
N THR A 94 10.08 -14.62 -7.44
CA THR A 94 10.89 -14.81 -6.24
C THR A 94 10.13 -14.30 -5.02
N ASN A 95 10.50 -14.81 -3.83
CA ASN A 95 9.94 -14.32 -2.56
C ASN A 95 10.08 -12.80 -2.44
N ASP A 96 11.20 -12.25 -2.91
CA ASP A 96 11.46 -10.82 -3.01
C ASP A 96 10.38 -10.05 -3.79
N LEU A 97 9.97 -10.56 -4.96
CA LEU A 97 8.90 -9.94 -5.76
C LEU A 97 7.53 -10.03 -5.07
N LEU A 98 7.24 -11.16 -4.40
CA LEU A 98 6.02 -11.31 -3.61
C LEU A 98 5.98 -10.31 -2.44
N LEU A 99 7.13 -10.06 -1.79
CA LEU A 99 7.27 -9.09 -0.70
C LEU A 99 7.06 -7.64 -1.18
N VAL A 100 7.61 -7.28 -2.35
CA VAL A 100 7.33 -5.98 -2.99
C VAL A 100 5.86 -5.85 -3.34
N TYR A 101 5.26 -6.90 -3.90
CA TYR A 101 3.84 -6.95 -4.23
C TYR A 101 2.96 -6.76 -2.97
N LEU A 102 3.26 -7.45 -1.87
CA LEU A 102 2.52 -7.31 -0.60
C LEU A 102 2.71 -5.91 0.01
N SER A 103 3.92 -5.36 -0.06
CA SER A 103 4.20 -4.02 0.46
C SER A 103 3.45 -2.94 -0.32
N THR A 104 3.43 -3.05 -1.65
CA THR A 104 2.73 -2.08 -2.53
C THR A 104 1.22 -2.15 -2.38
N THR A 105 0.64 -3.35 -2.23
CA THR A 105 -0.79 -3.54 -1.95
C THR A 105 -1.24 -3.00 -0.60
N LEU A 106 -0.36 -2.92 0.38
CA LEU A 106 -0.63 -2.27 1.68
C LEU A 106 -0.46 -0.75 1.63
N ILE A 107 0.58 -0.26 0.95
CA ILE A 107 0.94 1.17 0.95
C ILE A 107 0.07 1.99 0.00
N ILE A 108 -0.11 1.53 -1.25
CA ILE A 108 -0.74 2.33 -2.30
C ILE A 108 -2.20 2.70 -1.98
N PRO A 109 -3.10 1.75 -1.65
CA PRO A 109 -4.50 2.09 -1.41
C PRO A 109 -4.71 2.91 -0.14
N ILE A 110 -3.82 2.83 0.85
CA ILE A 110 -4.05 3.47 2.15
C ILE A 110 -3.32 4.81 2.29
N TYR A 111 -2.17 4.98 1.64
CA TYR A 111 -1.40 6.21 1.76
C TYR A 111 -1.32 7.00 0.45
N ILE A 112 -1.18 6.34 -0.70
CA ILE A 112 -0.94 7.02 -1.98
C ILE A 112 -2.26 7.49 -2.61
N ILE A 113 -3.25 6.59 -2.74
CA ILE A 113 -4.55 6.93 -3.36
C ILE A 113 -5.26 8.06 -2.60
N PRO A 114 -5.40 8.03 -1.26
CA PRO A 114 -5.99 9.14 -0.51
C PRO A 114 -5.17 10.43 -0.63
N SER A 115 -3.85 10.33 -0.80
CA SER A 115 -2.99 11.49 -0.96
C SER A 115 -3.19 12.21 -2.30
N ILE A 116 -3.51 11.47 -3.37
CA ILE A 116 -3.71 12.03 -4.71
C ILE A 116 -5.16 12.51 -4.86
N ALA A 117 -6.13 11.69 -4.48
CA ALA A 117 -7.55 11.99 -4.66
C ALA A 117 -8.05 13.16 -3.78
N LYS A 118 -7.30 13.56 -2.74
CA LYS A 118 -7.58 14.79 -1.98
C LYS A 118 -7.03 16.07 -2.61
N LYS A 119 -6.21 15.96 -3.67
CA LYS A 119 -5.67 17.11 -4.41
C LYS A 119 -6.56 17.52 -5.59
N PHE A 120 -7.52 16.69 -5.99
CA PHE A 120 -8.42 16.87 -7.13
C PHE A 120 -9.87 16.83 -6.66
#